data_AF-A0ABD6F069-F1
#
_entry.id   AF-A0ABD6F069-F1
#
_cell.length_a   1.000
_cell.length_b   1.000
_cell.length_c   1.000
_cell.angle_alpha   90.00
_cell.angle_beta   90.00
_cell.angle_gamma   90.00
#
_symmetry.space_group_name_H-M   'P 1'
#
loop_
_entity.id
_entity.type
_entity.pdbx_description
1 polymer ?
#
loop_
_entity_poly.entity_id
_entity_poly.type
_entity_poly.pdbx_seq_one_letter_code
_entity_poly.pdbx_strand_id
1 'polypeptide(L)'
;EILFTPPDSFKRNVANVLEHIPWKEISNVPTENRAASVETSGVRYCEQIPSKEYENQKSSGIEFHLLALLDGIVSNENLSVEERKKQLKKFKKTYPEVYEKRFPSPKLRSSKPATPSLINRLKRLNFKQ
;
A
#
# COMPACT_ATOMS: atom_id res chain seq x y z
N GLU A 1 -3.44 -9.01 -20.61
CA GLU A 1 -3.50 -7.55 -20.36
C GLU A 1 -4.96 -7.13 -20.38
N ILE A 2 -5.48 -6.52 -19.32
CA ILE A 2 -6.85 -6.00 -19.32
C ILE A 2 -6.77 -4.60 -19.92
N LEU A 3 -7.08 -4.48 -21.22
CA LEU A 3 -7.21 -3.17 -21.85
C LEU A 3 -8.44 -2.48 -21.27
N PHE A 4 -8.22 -1.54 -20.37
CA PHE A 4 -9.29 -0.67 -19.89
C PHE A 4 -9.86 0.09 -21.09
N THR A 5 -11.12 -0.21 -21.43
CA THR A 5 -11.84 0.49 -22.49
C THR A 5 -12.95 1.30 -21.85
N PRO A 6 -12.99 2.63 -22.07
CA PRO A 6 -14.01 3.47 -21.46
C PRO A 6 -15.42 3.10 -21.97
N PRO A 7 -16.46 3.21 -21.12
CA PRO A 7 -17.84 2.92 -21.52
C PRO A 7 -18.33 3.78 -22.70
N ASP A 8 -19.20 3.23 -23.54
CA ASP A 8 -19.70 3.93 -24.73
C ASP A 8 -20.59 5.14 -24.42
N SER A 9 -21.17 5.17 -23.22
CA SER A 9 -21.85 6.37 -22.70
C SER A 9 -20.88 7.53 -22.51
N PHE A 10 -19.68 7.26 -22.00
CA PHE A 10 -18.63 8.26 -21.83
C PHE A 10 -18.15 8.78 -23.19
N LYS A 11 -17.86 7.88 -24.14
CA LYS A 11 -17.41 8.27 -25.49
C LYS A 11 -18.43 9.17 -26.21
N ARG A 12 -19.73 8.85 -26.12
CA ARG A 12 -20.81 9.67 -26.70
C ARG A 12 -20.92 11.05 -26.04
N ASN A 13 -20.82 11.10 -24.72
CA ASN A 13 -20.84 12.38 -23.99
C ASN A 13 -19.66 13.26 -24.39
N VAL A 14 -18.45 12.69 -24.48
CA VAL A 14 -17.26 13.42 -24.93
C VAL A 14 -17.48 13.93 -26.36
N ALA A 15 -17.93 13.08 -27.30
CA ALA A 15 -18.18 13.49 -28.67
C ALA A 15 -19.17 14.66 -28.77
N ASN A 16 -20.28 14.60 -28.03
CA ASN A 16 -21.28 15.66 -28.01
C ASN A 16 -20.70 16.99 -27.48
N VAL A 17 -19.89 16.93 -26.42
CA VAL A 17 -19.20 18.12 -25.88
C VAL A 17 -18.23 18.71 -26.89
N LEU A 18 -17.44 17.88 -27.58
CA LEU A 18 -16.48 18.34 -28.59
C LEU A 18 -17.16 19.01 -29.80
N GLU A 19 -18.37 18.57 -30.18
CA GLU A 19 -19.13 19.20 -31.27
C GLU A 19 -19.63 20.61 -30.91
N HIS A 20 -19.88 20.88 -29.64
CA HIS A 20 -20.42 22.15 -29.17
C HIS A 20 -19.35 23.11 -28.62
N ILE A 21 -18.09 22.67 -28.52
CA ILE A 21 -16.97 23.55 -28.16
C ILE A 21 -16.55 24.34 -29.42
N PRO A 22 -16.56 25.69 -29.38
CA PRO A 22 -16.03 26.50 -30.46
C PRO A 22 -14.48 26.45 -30.41
N TRP A 23 -13.89 25.47 -31.10
CA TRP A 23 -12.45 25.24 -31.20
C TRP A 23 -11.62 26.45 -31.70
N LYS A 24 -12.29 27.46 -32.27
CA LYS A 24 -11.66 28.69 -32.77
C LYS A 24 -11.16 29.62 -31.66
N GLU A 25 -11.53 29.40 -30.40
CA GLU A 25 -11.17 30.27 -29.28
C GLU A 25 -10.02 29.69 -28.42
N ILE A 26 -9.75 28.39 -28.52
CA ILE A 26 -8.72 27.70 -27.70
C ILE A 26 -7.30 27.87 -28.30
N SER A 27 -7.17 28.14 -29.61
CA SER A 27 -5.86 28.27 -30.27
C SER A 27 -5.13 29.59 -30.01
N ASN A 28 -5.77 30.56 -29.34
CA ASN A 28 -5.23 31.91 -29.13
C ASN A 28 -4.78 32.16 -27.68
N VAL A 29 -4.42 31.12 -26.92
CA VAL A 29 -3.79 31.28 -25.61
C VAL A 29 -2.27 31.28 -25.79
N PRO A 30 -1.54 32.38 -25.53
CA PRO A 30 -0.09 32.39 -25.60
C PRO A 30 0.49 31.41 -24.57
N THR A 31 1.27 30.43 -25.03
CA THR A 31 1.99 29.44 -24.23
C THR A 31 3.28 30.02 -23.62
N GLU A 32 3.22 31.23 -23.10
CA GLU A 32 4.36 31.82 -22.38
C GLU A 32 3.85 32.28 -21.01
N ASN A 33 4.60 31.95 -19.96
CA ASN A 33 4.36 32.23 -18.53
C ASN A 33 3.81 31.04 -17.70
N ARG A 34 4.46 29.88 -17.75
CA ARG A 34 4.31 28.81 -16.73
C ARG A 34 5.32 29.00 -15.58
N ALA A 35 5.33 30.16 -14.93
CA ALA A 35 6.05 30.35 -13.66
C ALA A 35 5.75 31.72 -13.03
N ALA A 36 4.50 32.02 -12.66
CA ALA A 36 4.19 32.88 -11.51
C ALA A 36 2.68 33.11 -11.39
N SER A 37 2.20 32.97 -10.15
CA SER A 37 0.99 33.60 -9.61
C SER A 37 -0.32 33.42 -10.40
N VAL A 38 -1.05 32.35 -10.09
CA VAL A 38 -2.50 32.36 -10.26
C VAL A 38 -3.16 31.68 -9.05
N GLU A 39 -3.62 32.50 -8.11
CA GLU A 39 -4.74 32.13 -7.24
C GLU A 39 -6.00 32.04 -8.10
N THR A 40 -6.24 30.87 -8.70
CA THR A 40 -7.54 30.54 -9.26
C THR A 40 -8.30 29.68 -8.27
N SER A 41 -9.44 30.21 -7.84
CA SER A 41 -10.60 29.48 -7.32
C SER A 41 -11.19 28.60 -8.42
N GLY A 42 -10.39 27.66 -8.95
CA GLY A 42 -10.72 26.74 -10.02
C GLY A 42 -10.34 25.32 -9.62
N VAL A 43 -11.02 24.34 -10.22
CA VAL A 43 -10.75 22.92 -9.98
C VAL A 43 -9.28 22.64 -10.27
N ARG A 44 -8.54 22.22 -9.24
CA ARG A 44 -7.16 21.79 -9.38
C ARG A 44 -7.15 20.31 -9.73
N TYR A 45 -6.54 19.98 -10.86
CA TYR A 45 -6.29 18.61 -11.27
C TYR A 45 -4.85 18.23 -10.95
N CYS A 46 -4.61 16.97 -10.62
CA CYS A 46 -3.27 16.45 -10.46
C CYS A 46 -2.63 16.24 -11.84
N GLU A 47 -1.35 16.60 -11.97
CA GLU A 47 -0.56 16.22 -13.14
C GLU A 47 -0.27 14.71 -13.12
N GLN A 48 -0.20 14.08 -14.30
CA GLN A 48 0.12 12.66 -14.40
C GLN A 48 1.58 12.42 -14.02
N ILE A 49 1.82 11.47 -13.12
CA ILE A 49 3.17 11.06 -12.73
C ILE A 49 3.83 10.36 -13.93
N PRO A 50 5.06 10.74 -14.32
CA PRO A 50 5.80 10.04 -15.38
C PRO A 50 5.98 8.55 -15.07
N SER A 51 5.88 7.68 -16.08
CA SER A 51 5.94 6.22 -15.87
C SER A 51 7.22 5.76 -15.14
N LYS A 52 8.36 6.38 -15.43
CA LYS A 52 9.64 6.10 -14.75
C LYS A 52 9.58 6.43 -13.25
N GLU A 53 8.97 7.56 -12.91
CA GLU A 53 8.83 7.97 -11.52
C GLU A 53 7.82 7.10 -10.78
N TYR A 54 6.73 6.73 -11.44
CA TYR A 54 5.75 5.79 -10.89
C TYR A 54 6.39 4.46 -10.48
N GLU A 55 7.18 3.83 -11.36
CA GLU A 55 7.83 2.54 -11.02
C GLU A 55 8.85 2.68 -9.88
N ASN A 56 9.55 3.81 -9.80
CA ASN A 56 10.46 4.10 -8.68
C ASN A 56 9.68 4.26 -7.35
N GLN A 57 8.59 5.03 -7.36
CA GLN A 57 7.75 5.26 -6.18
C GLN A 57 7.04 3.97 -5.71
N LYS A 58 6.59 3.14 -6.65
CA LYS A 58 5.87 1.89 -6.40
C LYS A 58 6.67 0.89 -5.58
N SER A 59 7.96 0.75 -5.87
CA SER A 59 8.81 -0.25 -5.21
C SER A 59 9.50 0.31 -3.98
N SER A 60 10.15 1.47 -4.11
CA SER A 60 11.01 2.02 -3.06
C SER A 60 10.23 2.83 -2.03
N GLY A 61 9.20 3.55 -2.47
CA GLY A 61 8.39 4.39 -1.60
C GLY A 61 7.60 3.55 -0.61
N ILE A 62 6.82 2.59 -1.10
CA ILE A 62 5.91 1.80 -0.26
C ILE A 62 6.68 1.03 0.82
N GLU A 63 7.79 0.39 0.46
CA GLU A 63 8.59 -0.37 1.43
C GLU A 63 9.16 0.51 2.53
N PHE A 64 9.72 1.67 2.18
CA PHE A 64 10.25 2.64 3.15
C PHE A 64 9.19 3.09 4.15
N HIS A 65 7.98 3.43 3.67
CA HIS A 65 6.88 3.85 4.54
C HIS A 65 6.39 2.71 5.45
N LEU A 66 6.37 1.47 4.96
CA LEU A 66 6.00 0.31 5.78
C LEU A 66 7.03 0.02 6.86
N LEU A 67 8.33 0.19 6.58
CA LEU A 67 9.40 0.07 7.58
C LEU A 67 9.26 1.14 8.65
N ALA A 68 9.05 2.40 8.26
CA ALA A 68 8.81 3.50 9.19
C ALA A 68 7.57 3.27 10.07
N LEU A 69 6.49 2.70 9.50
CA LEU A 69 5.31 2.31 10.28
C LEU A 69 5.65 1.22 11.31
N LEU A 70 6.43 0.20 10.91
CA LEU A 70 6.87 -0.88 11.79
C LEU A 70 7.77 -0.35 12.92
N ASP A 71 8.66 0.60 12.62
CA ASP A 71 9.47 1.31 13.61
C ASP A 71 8.58 2.03 14.62
N GLY A 72 7.62 2.82 14.11
CA GLY A 72 6.65 3.54 14.94
C GLY A 72 5.88 2.62 15.87
N ILE A 73 5.42 1.45 15.41
CA ILE A 73 4.73 0.48 16.28
C ILE A 73 5.66 0.00 17.42
N VAL A 74 6.94 -0.26 17.12
CA VAL A 74 7.89 -0.78 18.11
C VAL A 74 8.27 0.27 19.15
N SER A 75 8.50 1.51 18.73
CA SER A 75 8.94 2.61 19.58
C SER A 75 7.81 3.38 20.27
N ASN A 76 6.54 3.13 19.93
CA ASN A 76 5.42 3.88 20.49
C ASN A 76 5.17 3.53 21.97
N GLU A 77 5.58 4.43 22.85
CA GLU A 77 5.42 4.36 24.30
C GLU A 77 3.98 4.55 24.78
N ASN A 78 3.11 5.16 23.97
CA ASN A 78 1.70 5.37 24.31
C ASN A 78 0.87 4.08 24.21
N LEU A 79 1.40 3.03 23.57
CA LEU A 79 0.74 1.74 23.48
C LEU A 79 1.09 0.85 24.68
N SER A 80 0.07 0.21 25.25
CA SER A 80 0.31 -0.89 26.18
C SER A 80 1.07 -2.03 25.50
N VAL A 81 1.79 -2.84 26.29
CA VAL A 81 2.56 -3.98 25.79
C VAL A 81 1.68 -4.95 25.00
N GLU A 82 0.45 -5.18 25.46
CA GLU A 82 -0.49 -6.08 24.79
C GLU A 82 -1.00 -5.53 23.46
N GLU A 83 -1.28 -4.23 23.38
CA GLU A 83 -1.69 -3.58 22.13
C GLU A 83 -0.55 -3.55 21.11
N ARG A 84 0.66 -3.20 21.56
CA ARG A 84 1.86 -3.22 20.71
C ARG A 84 2.09 -4.60 20.11
N LYS A 85 1.92 -5.65 20.92
CA LYS A 85 2.02 -7.05 20.47
C LYS A 85 0.93 -7.43 19.47
N LYS A 86 -0.33 -6.97 19.67
CA LYS A 86 -1.44 -7.19 18.71
C LYS A 86 -1.15 -6.50 17.38
N GLN A 87 -0.69 -5.25 17.40
CA GLN A 87 -0.33 -4.51 16.19
C GLN A 87 0.84 -5.16 15.45
N LEU A 88 1.91 -5.56 16.16
CA LEU A 88 3.03 -6.29 15.57
C LEU A 88 2.60 -7.61 14.92
N LYS A 89 1.70 -8.37 15.56
CA LYS A 89 1.14 -9.59 14.96
C LYS A 89 0.34 -9.29 13.69
N LYS A 90 -0.48 -8.24 13.69
CA LYS A 90 -1.24 -7.83 12.51
C LYS A 90 -0.31 -7.41 11.38
N PHE A 91 0.70 -6.57 11.68
CA PHE A 91 1.71 -6.14 10.72
C PHE A 91 2.43 -7.34 10.11
N LYS A 92 2.95 -8.25 10.94
CA LYS A 92 3.65 -9.45 10.47
C LYS A 92 2.78 -10.33 9.57
N LYS A 93 1.48 -10.45 9.86
CA LYS A 93 0.55 -11.25 9.04
C LYS A 93 0.28 -10.59 7.68
N THR A 94 0.15 -9.27 7.65
CA THR A 94 -0.18 -8.53 6.43
C THR A 94 1.04 -8.30 5.53
N TYR A 95 2.21 -8.03 6.13
CA TYR A 95 3.44 -7.68 5.42
C TYR A 95 4.63 -8.54 5.92
N PRO A 96 4.60 -9.87 5.68
CA PRO A 96 5.61 -10.78 6.21
C PRO A 96 7.02 -10.47 5.69
N GLU A 97 7.15 -10.13 4.40
CA GLU A 97 8.45 -9.84 3.76
C GLU A 97 9.13 -8.60 4.37
N VAL A 98 8.37 -7.53 4.58
CA VAL A 98 8.88 -6.29 5.21
C VAL A 98 9.28 -6.55 6.67
N TYR A 99 8.50 -7.36 7.39
CA TYR A 99 8.82 -7.75 8.76
C TYR A 99 10.10 -8.59 8.84
N GLU A 100 10.29 -9.55 7.95
CA GLU A 100 11.49 -10.40 7.90
C GLU A 100 12.75 -9.62 7.54
N LYS A 101 12.66 -8.61 6.66
CA LYS A 101 13.79 -7.71 6.35
C LYS A 101 14.31 -6.99 7.59
N ARG A 102 13.42 -6.52 8.47
CA ARG A 102 13.78 -5.79 9.69
C ARG A 102 14.18 -6.71 10.85
N PHE A 103 13.51 -7.85 10.98
CA PHE A 103 13.80 -8.86 11.99
C PHE A 103 14.11 -10.20 11.30
N PRO A 104 15.33 -10.39 10.79
CA PRO A 104 15.73 -11.64 10.18
C PRO A 104 15.69 -12.73 11.24
N SER A 105 14.59 -13.48 11.31
CA SER A 105 14.58 -14.68 12.15
C SER A 105 15.52 -15.69 11.49
N PRO A 106 16.48 -16.28 12.23
CA PRO A 106 17.18 -17.44 11.74
C PRO A 106 16.12 -18.43 11.27
N LYS A 107 16.20 -18.88 10.02
CA LYS A 107 15.33 -19.93 9.48
C LYS A 107 15.65 -21.22 10.25
N LEU A 108 15.19 -21.32 11.50
CA LEU A 108 15.11 -22.58 12.22
C LEU A 108 14.16 -23.41 11.37
N ARG A 109 14.76 -24.35 10.64
CA ARG A 109 14.12 -25.31 9.75
C ARG A 109 12.76 -25.67 10.32
N SER A 110 11.75 -25.55 9.47
CA SER A 110 10.36 -25.91 9.73
C SER A 110 10.23 -27.33 10.29
N SER A 111 10.40 -27.48 11.59
CA SER A 111 9.95 -28.61 12.40
C SER A 111 10.37 -28.28 13.83
N LYS A 112 9.51 -27.60 14.58
CA LYS A 112 9.54 -27.83 16.03
C LYS A 112 9.04 -29.28 16.19
N PRO A 113 9.86 -30.24 16.67
CA PRO A 113 9.34 -31.56 16.97
C PRO A 113 8.19 -31.36 17.95
N ALA A 114 7.03 -31.94 17.65
CA ALA A 114 5.86 -31.86 18.50
C ALA A 114 6.22 -32.43 19.86
N THR A 115 6.53 -31.57 20.84
CA THR A 115 6.67 -31.99 22.23
C THR A 115 5.31 -32.53 22.64
N PRO A 116 5.20 -33.80 23.08
CA PRO A 116 3.92 -34.39 23.41
C PRO A 116 3.27 -33.55 24.52
N SER A 117 2.01 -33.17 24.29
CA SER A 117 1.18 -32.46 25.26
C SER A 117 1.25 -33.14 26.64
N LEU A 118 1.31 -32.36 27.72
CA LEU A 118 1.30 -32.86 29.10
C LEU A 118 0.09 -33.79 29.36
N ILE A 119 -1.02 -33.55 28.66
CA ILE A 119 -2.22 -34.39 28.70
C ILE A 119 -1.92 -35.81 28.18
N ASN A 120 -1.14 -35.92 27.10
CA ASN A 120 -0.73 -37.22 26.54
C ASN A 120 0.27 -37.94 27.46
N ARG A 121 1.06 -37.20 28.25
CA ARG A 121 1.95 -37.77 29.27
C ARG A 121 1.17 -38.30 30.47
N LEU A 122 0.10 -37.61 30.89
CA LEU A 122 -0.79 -38.05 31.96
C LEU A 122 -1.60 -39.30 31.56
N LYS A 123 -2.08 -39.35 30.31
CA LYS A 123 -2.80 -40.52 29.77
C LYS A 123 -1.96 -41.81 29.78
N ARG A 124 -0.63 -41.71 29.64
CA ARG A 124 0.29 -42.86 29.72
C ARG A 124 0.49 -43.38 31.15
N LEU A 125 0.21 -42.57 32.17
CA LEU A 125 0.34 -42.97 33.58
C LEU A 125 -0.93 -43.66 34.10
N ASN A 126 -2.07 -43.45 33.45
CA ASN A 126 -3.37 -43.99 33.88
C ASN A 126 -3.81 -45.27 33.14
N PHE A 127 -2.93 -45.90 32.36
CA PHE A 127 -3.22 -47.17 31.67
C PHE A 127 -2.16 -48.21 32.02
N LYS A 128 -2.16 -48.60 33.29
CA LYS A 128 -1.54 -49.83 33.78
C LYS A 128 -2.47 -50.41 34.84
N GLN A 129 -3.54 -51.01 34.39
CA GLN A 129 -4.39 -51.93 35.15
C GLN A 129 -4.59 -53.18 34.30
#